data_AF-T0YC59-F1
#
_entry.id   AF-T0YC59-F1
#
_cell.length_a   1.000
_cell.length_b   1.000
_cell.length_c   1.000
_cell.angle_alpha   90.00
_cell.angle_beta   90.00
_cell.angle_gamma   90.00
#
_symmetry.space_group_name_H-M   'P 1'
#
loop_
_entity.id
_entity.type
_entity.pdbx_description
1 polymer ?
#
loop_
_entity_poly.entity_id
_entity_poly.type
_entity_poly.pdbx_seq_one_letter_code
_entity_poly.pdbx_strand_id
1 'polypeptide(L)' 'MRIGLVVDSACDLPADFLRAHAITLLPISVRSDLISFEDRRDPAATLRFFREQLGDRAHH' A
#
# COMPACT_ATOMS: atom_id res chain seq x y z
N MET A 1 -2.27 31.54 0.24
CA MET A 1 -1.99 30.31 -0.54
C MET A 1 -2.02 29.11 0.40
N ARG A 2 -2.49 27.95 -0.04
CA ARG A 2 -2.44 26.68 0.72
C ARG A 2 -1.70 25.65 -0.12
N ILE A 3 -0.81 24.88 0.50
CA ILE A 3 -0.07 23.78 -0.12
C ILE A 3 -0.70 22.47 0.40
N GLY A 4 -1.00 21.55 -0.52
CA GLY A 4 -1.40 20.19 -0.17
C GLY A 4 -0.19 19.25 -0.21
N LEU A 5 -0.13 18.29 0.71
CA LEU A 5 0.86 17.22 0.72
C LEU A 5 0.19 15.89 0.43
N VAL A 6 0.76 15.14 -0.50
CA VAL A 6 0.34 13.79 -0.88
C VAL A 6 1.55 12.88 -0.74
N VAL A 7 1.34 11.70 -0.17
CA VAL A 7 2.35 10.63 -0.11
C VAL A 7 1.80 9.37 -0.76
N ASP A 8 2.66 8.56 -1.36
CA ASP A 8 2.25 7.25 -1.84
C ASP A 8 2.06 6.25 -0.68
N SER A 9 1.46 5.09 -0.97
CA SER A 9 1.18 4.08 0.05
C SER A 9 2.44 3.38 0.60
N ALA A 10 3.59 3.52 -0.06
CA ALA A 10 4.88 3.06 0.44
C ALA A 10 5.43 3.95 1.58
N CYS A 11 4.86 5.14 1.81
CA CYS A 11 5.28 6.04 2.88
C CYS A 11 4.91 5.53 4.30
N ASP A 12 5.89 5.11 5.11
CA ASP A 12 5.71 4.44 6.41
C ASP A 12 5.07 5.24 7.56
N LEU A 13 4.54 6.44 7.31
CA LEU A 13 3.86 7.21 8.35
C LEU A 13 2.58 6.51 8.87
N PRO A 14 2.31 6.53 10.18
CA PRO A 14 1.09 5.96 10.73
C PRO A 14 -0.17 6.64 10.17
N ALA A 15 -1.26 5.88 9.99
CA ALA A 15 -2.52 6.41 9.46
C ALA A 15 -3.05 7.61 10.27
N ASP A 16 -2.85 7.58 11.58
CA ASP A 16 -3.28 8.63 12.50
C ASP A 16 -2.50 9.94 12.27
N PHE A 17 -1.21 9.83 11.94
CA PHE A 17 -0.37 10.97 11.60
C PHE A 17 -0.85 11.64 10.29
N LEU A 18 -1.14 10.83 9.27
CA LEU A 18 -1.64 11.34 7.99
C LEU A 18 -2.96 12.12 8.17
N ARG A 19 -3.89 11.56 8.97
CA ARG A 19 -5.16 12.23 9.28
C ARG A 19 -4.96 13.51 10.09
N ALA A 20 -4.10 13.49 11.11
CA ALA A 20 -3.82 14.65 11.96
C ALA A 20 -3.22 15.83 11.18
N HIS A 21 -2.45 15.55 10.12
CA HIS A 21 -1.75 16.56 9.33
C HIS A 21 -2.38 16.85 7.95
N ALA A 22 -3.57 16.31 7.68
CA ALA A 22 -4.25 16.45 6.38
C ALA A 22 -3.35 16.05 5.18
N ILE A 23 -2.59 14.97 5.35
CA ILE A 23 -1.75 14.39 4.31
C ILE A 23 -2.58 13.32 3.60
N THR A 24 -2.74 13.47 2.29
CA THR A 24 -3.49 12.50 1.49
C THR A 24 -2.60 11.31 1.13
N LEU A 25 -3.12 10.10 1.32
CA LEU A 25 -2.50 8.88 0.81
C LEU A 25 -2.93 8.66 -0.65
N LEU A 26 -1.97 8.46 -1.54
CA LEU A 26 -2.19 8.03 -2.92
C LEU A 26 -1.88 6.52 -3.02
N PRO A 27 -2.88 5.66 -3.24
CA PRO A 27 -2.64 4.23 -3.46
C PRO A 27 -1.77 3.98 -4.68
N ILE A 28 -0.84 3.03 -4.59
CA ILE A 28 -0.10 2.51 -5.75
C ILE A 28 -0.51 1.07 -6.02
N SER A 29 -0.35 0.63 -7.27
CA SER A 29 -0.63 -0.75 -7.66
C SER A 29 0.66 -1.53 -7.86
N VAL A 30 0.78 -2.66 -7.19
CA VAL A 30 1.81 -3.67 -7.44
C VAL A 30 1.27 -4.64 -8.47
N ARG A 31 2.00 -4.80 -9.57
CA ARG A 31 1.65 -5.74 -10.65
C ARG A 31 2.67 -6.85 -10.74
N SER A 32 2.18 -8.07 -10.80
CA SER A 32 2.92 -9.28 -11.14
C SER A 32 2.21 -10.00 -12.29
N ASP A 33 2.78 -11.09 -12.79
CA ASP A 33 2.18 -11.86 -13.89
C ASP A 33 0.83 -12.48 -13.53
N LEU A 34 0.59 -12.74 -12.23
CA LEU A 34 -0.59 -13.45 -11.74
C LEU A 34 -1.66 -12.52 -11.20
N ILE A 35 -1.26 -11.44 -10.52
CA ILE A 35 -2.18 -10.54 -9.80
C ILE A 35 -1.75 -9.07 -9.87
N SER A 36 -2.76 -8.20 -9.80
CA SER A 36 -2.64 -6.78 -9.53
C SER A 36 -3.19 -6.49 -8.14
N PHE A 37 -2.39 -5.85 -7.29
CA PHE A 37 -2.74 -5.49 -5.92
C PHE A 37 -2.64 -3.98 -5.73
N GLU A 38 -3.76 -3.33 -5.39
CA GLU A 38 -3.77 -1.91 -5.04
C GLU A 38 -3.50 -1.77 -3.53
N ASP A 39 -2.39 -1.14 -3.19
CA ASP A 39 -1.99 -0.92 -1.80
C ASP A 39 -2.74 0.28 -1.21
N ARG A 40 -3.84 -0.02 -0.53
CA ARG A 40 -4.63 0.93 0.26
C ARG A 40 -4.31 0.90 1.76
N ARG A 41 -3.21 0.25 2.15
CA ARG A 41 -2.85 -0.03 3.56
C ARG A 41 -3.94 -0.79 4.34
N ASP A 42 -4.67 -1.67 3.66
CA ASP A 42 -5.57 -2.63 4.30
C ASP A 42 -4.76 -3.85 4.77
N PRO A 43 -4.61 -4.09 6.09
CA PRO A 43 -3.79 -5.18 6.59
C PRO A 43 -4.24 -6.57 6.12
N ALA A 44 -5.54 -6.79 5.94
CA ALA A 44 -6.08 -8.06 5.48
C ALA A 44 -5.79 -8.28 4.00
N ALA A 45 -5.92 -7.23 3.18
CA ALA A 45 -5.57 -7.29 1.77
C ALA A 45 -4.07 -7.49 1.56
N THR A 46 -3.22 -6.79 2.33
CA THR A 46 -1.76 -6.95 2.33
C THR A 46 -1.35 -8.37 2.73
N LEU A 47 -1.93 -8.92 3.79
CA LEU A 47 -1.65 -10.29 4.23
C LEU A 47 -2.05 -11.32 3.16
N ARG A 48 -3.19 -11.12 2.49
CA ARG A 48 -3.62 -11.97 1.38
C ARG A 48 -2.62 -11.91 0.22
N PHE A 49 -2.22 -10.71 -0.19
CA PHE A 49 -1.21 -10.51 -1.24
C PHE A 49 0.09 -11.24 -0.92
N PHE A 50 0.60 -11.14 0.32
CA PHE A 50 1.82 -11.85 0.71
C PHE A 50 1.67 -13.36 0.67
N ARG A 51 0.52 -13.90 1.12
CA ARG A 51 0.26 -15.35 1.07
C ARG A 51 0.23 -15.89 -0.36
N GLU A 52 -0.40 -15.15 -1.26
CA GLU A 52 -0.48 -15.50 -2.68
C GLU A 52 0.90 -15.41 -3.37
N GLN A 53 1.68 -14.35 -3.12
CA GLN A 53 2.99 -14.14 -3.76
C GLN A 53 4.14 -14.99 -3.19
N LEU A 54 4.15 -15.26 -1.87
CA LEU A 54 5.20 -16.06 -1.23
C LEU A 54 5.02 -17.56 -1.51
N GLY A 55 3.78 -18.02 -1.71
CA GLY A 55 3.49 -19.41 -2.10
C GLY A 55 4.07 -19.77 -3.46
N ASP A 56 4.08 -18.84 -4.42
CA ASP A 56 4.60 -19.07 -5.76
C ASP A 56 6.13 -19.00 -5.85
N ARG A 57 6.80 -18.21 -4.99
CA ARG A 57 8.27 -18.06 -5.03
C ARG A 57 9.04 -19.06 -4.17
N ALA A 58 8.38 -19.79 -3.28
CA ALA A 58 9.04 -20.80 -2.43
C ALA A 58 9.34 -22.13 -3.15
N HIS A 59 8.87 -22.30 -4.40
CA HIS A 59 9.02 -23.53 -5.19
C HIS A 59 10.06 -23.42 -6.33
N HIS A 60 10.98 -22.47 -6.28
CA HIS A 60 12.04 -22.31 -7.29
C HIS A 60 13.44 -22.30 -6.67
#